data_AF-A0A3T2V277-F1
#
_entry.id   AF-A0A3T2V277-F1
#
_cell.length_a   1.000
_cell.length_b   1.000
_cell.length_c   1.000
_cell.angle_alpha   90.00
_cell.angle_beta   90.00
_cell.angle_gamma   90.00
#
_symmetry.space_group_name_H-M   'P 1'
#
loop_
_entity.id
_entity.type
_entity.pdbx_description
1 polymer ?
#
loop_
_entity_poly.entity_id
_entity_poly.type
_entity_poly.pdbx_seq_one_letter_code
_entity_poly.pdbx_strand_id
1 'polypeptide(L)' 'MSVVISGALTDGAGIPMSGYHIILKSRVNTPEVVMHTVADVMTGNDGEYCFHARTGKYGVYLKPGWHNEYNVGDIAVYED' A
#
# COMPACT_ATOMS: atom_id res chain seq x y z
N MET A 1 8.10 -15.81 -3.68
CA MET A 1 6.74 -15.93 -4.29
C MET A 1 6.02 -14.58 -4.20
N SER A 2 4.77 -14.46 -4.70
CA SER A 2 3.91 -13.29 -4.44
C SER A 2 2.78 -13.66 -3.50
N VAL A 3 2.60 -12.90 -2.43
CA VAL A 3 1.47 -13.01 -1.51
C VAL A 3 0.39 -12.01 -1.91
N VAL A 4 -0.87 -12.34 -1.63
CA VAL A 4 -1.98 -11.39 -1.76
C VAL A 4 -2.13 -10.64 -0.45
N ILE A 5 -2.04 -9.32 -0.52
CA ILE A 5 -2.40 -8.43 0.58
C ILE A 5 -3.77 -7.84 0.23
N SER A 6 -4.73 -8.00 1.13
CA SER A 6 -6.08 -7.48 0.95
C SER A 6 -6.68 -7.05 2.28
N GLY A 7 -7.64 -6.14 2.23
CA GLY A 7 -8.33 -5.62 3.40
C GLY A 7 -9.29 -4.49 3.03
N ALA A 8 -9.72 -3.74 4.04
CA ALA A 8 -10.50 -2.52 3.88
C ALA A 8 -9.76 -1.34 4.53
N LEU A 9 -9.72 -0.20 3.83
CA LEU A 9 -9.23 1.05 4.35
C LEU A 9 -10.38 1.78 5.05
N THR A 10 -10.24 2.01 6.35
CA THR A 10 -11.22 2.75 7.16
C THR A 10 -10.55 3.93 7.87
N ASP A 11 -11.33 4.96 8.20
CA ASP A 11 -10.87 6.06 9.04
C ASP A 11 -10.80 5.66 10.54
N GLY A 12 -10.44 6.61 11.39
CA GLY A 12 -10.36 6.40 12.85
C GLY A 12 -11.71 6.13 13.54
N ALA A 13 -12.83 6.34 12.85
CA ALA A 13 -14.18 6.00 13.30
C ALA A 13 -14.67 4.67 12.71
N GLY A 14 -13.88 4.01 11.86
CA GLY A 14 -14.26 2.76 11.18
C GLY A 14 -15.10 2.98 9.92
N ILE A 15 -15.18 4.20 9.39
CA ILE A 15 -15.92 4.49 8.15
C ILE A 15 -15.03 4.13 6.95
N PRO A 16 -15.54 3.36 5.97
CA PRO A 16 -14.76 2.97 4.80
C PRO A 16 -14.37 4.18 3.94
N MET A 17 -13.11 4.21 3.52
CA MET A 17 -12.53 5.27 2.70
C MET A 17 -12.44 4.83 1.24
N SER A 18 -13.46 5.16 0.46
CA SER A 18 -13.55 4.90 -0.98
C SER A 18 -12.76 5.93 -1.80
N GLY A 19 -12.20 5.51 -2.94
CA GLY A 19 -11.51 6.40 -3.89
C GLY A 19 -10.12 6.88 -3.44
N TYR A 20 -9.53 6.21 -2.45
CA TYR A 20 -8.15 6.45 -2.01
C TYR A 20 -7.21 5.50 -2.74
N HIS A 21 -6.05 6.01 -3.14
CA HIS A 21 -4.99 5.17 -3.70
C HIS A 21 -4.09 4.66 -2.58
N ILE A 22 -3.93 3.35 -2.50
CA ILE A 22 -2.95 2.68 -1.65
C ILE A 22 -1.74 2.35 -2.52
N ILE A 23 -0.63 3.01 -2.21
CA ILE A 23 0.60 2.93 -2.96
C ILE A 23 1.65 2.22 -2.10
N LEU A 24 2.13 1.09 -2.60
CA LEU A 24 3.19 0.33 -1.97
C LEU A 24 4.52 0.65 -2.66
N LYS A 25 5.51 1.13 -1.91
CA LYS A 25 6.85 1.40 -2.44
C LYS A 25 7.86 0.47 -1.82
N SER A 26 8.62 -0.24 -2.64
CA SER A 26 9.66 -1.14 -2.16
C SER A 26 10.78 -0.35 -1.48
N ARG A 27 11.09 -0.72 -0.25
CA ARG A 27 12.34 -0.33 0.42
C ARG A 27 13.37 -1.41 0.14
N VAL A 28 13.86 -1.47 -1.10
CA VAL A 28 14.98 -2.36 -1.43
C VAL A 28 16.23 -1.78 -0.76
N ASN A 29 16.89 -2.57 0.08
CA ASN A 29 18.20 -2.24 0.66
C ASN A 29 19.31 -2.57 -0.36
N THR A 30 19.31 -1.94 -1.54
CA THR A 30 20.46 -1.99 -2.45
C THR A 30 21.09 -0.60 -2.58
N PRO A 31 22.42 -0.52 -2.74
CA PRO A 31 23.19 0.73 -2.64
C PRO A 31 22.90 1.80 -3.70
N GLU A 32 21.97 1.57 -4.63
CA GLU A 32 21.59 2.49 -5.72
C GLU A 32 20.13 3.03 -5.57
N VAL A 33 19.61 2.98 -4.33
CA VAL A 33 18.28 3.35 -3.83
C VAL A 33 17.38 4.18 -4.78
N VAL A 34 16.59 3.50 -5.61
CA VAL A 34 15.35 4.05 -6.16
C VAL A 34 14.18 3.32 -5.49
N MET A 35 13.37 4.06 -4.75
CA MET A 35 12.07 3.57 -4.24
C MET A 35 11.19 3.24 -5.45
N HIS A 36 10.94 1.95 -5.72
CA HIS A 36 10.06 1.54 -6.80
C HIS A 36 8.63 1.36 -6.30
N THR A 37 7.65 1.99 -6.95
CA THR A 37 6.24 1.69 -6.76
C THR A 37 5.98 0.25 -7.22
N VAL A 38 5.50 -0.58 -6.29
CA VAL A 38 5.24 -2.01 -6.44
C VAL A 38 3.76 -2.25 -6.72
N ALA A 39 2.91 -1.45 -6.07
CA ALA A 39 1.47 -1.48 -6.27
C ALA A 39 0.91 -0.07 -6.11
N ASP A 40 -0.10 0.24 -6.91
CA ASP A 40 -0.97 1.40 -6.79
C ASP A 40 -2.38 0.88 -7.06
N VAL A 41 -3.19 0.79 -6.01
CA VAL A 41 -4.56 0.32 -6.10
C VAL A 41 -5.51 1.33 -5.51
N MET A 42 -6.60 1.61 -6.21
CA MET A 42 -7.67 2.46 -5.70
C MET A 42 -8.61 1.61 -4.85
N THR A 43 -9.00 2.12 -3.68
CA THR A 43 -10.00 1.50 -2.83
C THR A 43 -11.37 1.56 -3.49
N GLY A 44 -12.12 0.47 -3.36
CA GLY A 44 -13.49 0.39 -3.84
C GLY A 44 -14.48 1.08 -2.90
N ASN A 45 -15.78 0.83 -3.10
CA ASN A 45 -16.83 1.60 -2.44
C ASN A 45 -16.91 1.36 -0.93
N ASP A 46 -16.49 0.18 -0.47
CA ASP A 46 -16.40 -0.21 0.93
C ASP A 46 -14.97 -0.09 1.47
N GLY A 47 -14.12 0.70 0.79
CA GLY A 47 -12.72 0.89 1.14
C GLY A 47 -11.85 -0.34 0.83
N GLU A 48 -12.40 -1.35 0.15
CA GLU A 48 -11.73 -2.61 -0.12
C GLU A 48 -10.55 -2.45 -1.07
N TYR A 49 -9.48 -3.20 -0.80
CA TYR A 49 -8.30 -3.24 -1.64
C TYR A 49 -7.73 -4.65 -1.72
N CYS A 50 -7.10 -4.98 -2.85
CA CYS A 50 -6.34 -6.20 -3.02
C CYS A 50 -5.17 -5.98 -3.99
N PHE A 51 -3.99 -6.50 -3.64
CA PHE A 51 -2.82 -6.47 -4.52
C PHE A 51 -1.84 -7.59 -4.20
N HIS A 52 -0.99 -7.91 -5.17
CA HIS A 52 0.08 -8.87 -4.99
C HIS A 52 1.36 -8.15 -4.55
N ALA A 53 1.98 -8.62 -3.46
CA ALA A 53 3.28 -8.15 -3.00
C ALA A 53 4.27 -9.32 -2.97
N ARG A 54 5.55 -9.05 -3.23
CA ARG A 54 6.59 -10.05 -3.02
C ARG A 54 7.09 -9.97 -1.58
N THR A 55 7.88 -10.95 -1.17
CA THR A 55 8.61 -10.92 0.10
C THR A 55 9.56 -9.71 0.12
N GLY A 56 9.53 -8.91 1.18
CA GLY A 56 10.33 -7.69 1.26
C GLY A 56 9.78 -6.64 2.24
N LYS A 57 10.49 -5.52 2.36
CA LYS A 57 10.06 -4.36 3.16
C LYS A 57 9.49 -3.29 2.24
N TYR A 58 8.38 -2.70 2.65
CA TYR A 58 7.66 -1.72 1.85
C TYR A 58 7.20 -0.55 2.70
N GLY A 59 7.30 0.65 2.14
CA GLY A 59 6.59 1.82 2.65
C GLY A 59 5.19 1.85 2.07
N VAL A 60 4.20 2.09 2.93
CA VAL A 60 2.80 2.26 2.55
C VAL A 60 2.48 3.75 2.48
N TYR A 61 1.91 4.16 1.37
CA TYR A 61 1.51 5.54 1.11
C TYR A 61 0.03 5.57 0.75
N LEU A 62 -0.69 6.58 1.25
CA LEU A 62 -2.07 6.85 0.86
C LEU A 62 -2.13 8.13 0.05
N LYS A 63 -2.98 8.14 -0.98
CA LYS A 63 -3.21 9.33 -1.80
C LYS A 63 -4.73 9.55 -2.00
N PRO A 64 -5.30 10.64 -1.46
CA PRO A 64 -6.70 11.01 -1.68
C PRO A 64 -6.87 11.71 -3.03
N GLY A 65 -7.29 10.96 -4.06
CA GLY A 65 -7.57 11.50 -5.39
C GLY A 65 -6.43 12.38 -5.94
N TRP A 66 -6.67 13.69 -6.05
CA TRP A 66 -5.73 14.67 -6.62
C TRP A 66 -4.70 15.23 -5.63
N HIS A 67 -4.77 14.87 -4.34
CA HIS A 67 -3.82 15.33 -3.33
C HIS A 67 -2.47 14.61 -3.43
N ASN A 68 -1.48 15.14 -2.72
CA ASN A 68 -0.20 14.48 -2.56
C ASN A 68 -0.36 13.17 -1.77
N GLU A 69 0.45 12.18 -2.13
CA GLU A 69 0.59 10.96 -1.33
C GLU A 69 1.28 11.27 0.01
N TYR A 70 0.96 10.52 1.06
CA TYR A 70 1.60 10.62 2.36
C TYR A 70 1.90 9.23 2.92
N ASN A 71 3.03 9.10 3.62
CA ASN A 71 3.42 7.83 4.24
C ASN A 71 2.54 7.56 5.47
N VAL A 72 1.98 6.35 5.54
CA VAL A 72 1.15 5.91 6.67
C VAL A 72 1.80 4.81 7.50
N GLY A 73 2.97 4.34 7.07
CA GLY A 73 3.73 3.34 7.78
C GLY A 73 4.56 2.46 6.84
N ASP A 74 5.08 1.40 7.43
CA ASP A 74 5.91 0.40 6.77
C ASP A 74 5.36 -1.00 7.07
N ILE A 75 5.41 -1.88 6.08
CA ILE A 75 5.09 -3.30 6.24
C ILE A 75 6.28 -4.14 5.82
N ALA A 76 6.41 -5.31 6.44
CA ALA A 76 7.34 -6.35 6.03
C ALA A 76 6.55 -7.59 5.66
N VAL A 77 6.77 -8.07 4.45
CA VAL A 77 6.15 -9.26 3.89
C VAL A 77 7.17 -10.39 3.99
N TYR A 78 6.80 -11.47 4.65
CA TYR A 78 7.62 -12.67 4.83
C TYR A 78 7.00 -13.85 4.08
N GLU A 79 7.83 -14.84 3.74
CA GLU A 79 7.34 -16.17 3.38
C GLU A 79 7.09 -16.90 4.71
N ASP A 80 5.95 -17.60 4.80
CA ASP A 80 5.57 -18.40 5.98
C ASP A 80 6.53 -19.57 6.22
#